data_AF-A0A483TF12-F1
#
_entry.id   AF-A0A483TF12-F1
#
_cell.length_a   1.000
_cell.length_b   1.000
_cell.length_c   1.000
_cell.angle_alpha   90.00
_cell.angle_beta   90.00
_cell.angle_gamma   90.00
#
_symmetry.space_group_name_H-M   'P 1'
#
loop_
_entity.id
_entity.type
_entity.pdbx_description
1 polymer ?
#
loop_
_entity_poly.entity_id
_entity_poly.type
_entity_poly.pdbx_seq_one_letter_code
_entity_poly.pdbx_strand_id
1 'polypeptide(L)'
;VKNKIWPALRDFCSPELNTLAAHEKNFQDNYKKTLDEMKEIENLGKENAKSIKELREQISNIDETIESINLRLQSLGINGFSVKKHEENKDMYIISRSDKDKNNDVYKSLSEGEKTLITFLYFLECCKGKTDKDDEDNRDNLIIIDDPISSLSQNYVYDLASIFHHELINNESTKN
;
A
#
# COMPACT_ATOMS: atom_id res chain seq x y z
N VAL A 1 18.35 73.00 33.84
CA VAL A 1 17.19 72.10 34.08
C VAL A 1 16.89 71.21 32.86
N LYS A 2 16.74 71.76 31.64
CA LYS A 2 16.42 70.97 30.43
C LYS A 2 17.38 69.79 30.13
N ASN A 3 18.69 69.91 30.38
CA ASN A 3 19.66 68.86 30.07
C ASN A 3 19.64 67.63 30.99
N LYS A 4 18.85 67.64 32.08
CA LYS A 4 18.74 66.50 33.03
C LYS A 4 17.41 65.75 32.93
N ILE A 5 16.41 66.32 32.24
CA ILE A 5 15.07 65.72 32.13
C ILE A 5 15.10 64.50 31.21
N TRP A 6 15.77 64.60 30.06
CA TRP A 6 15.83 63.52 29.09
C TRP A 6 16.57 62.26 29.58
N PRO A 7 17.73 62.36 30.27
CA PRO A 7 18.36 61.20 30.89
C PRO A 7 17.47 60.58 31.98
N ALA A 8 16.87 61.38 32.85
CA ALA A 8 15.99 60.86 33.91
C ALA A 8 14.74 60.16 33.36
N LEU A 9 14.15 60.68 32.29
CA LEU A 9 13.02 60.03 31.61
C LEU A 9 13.45 58.74 30.91
N ARG A 10 14.64 58.74 30.29
CA ARG A 10 15.21 57.51 29.71
C ARG A 10 15.44 56.46 30.79
N ASP A 11 16.07 56.82 31.90
CA ASP A 11 16.36 55.92 33.01
C ASP A 11 15.06 55.37 33.61
N PHE A 12 14.03 56.21 33.75
CA PHE A 12 12.70 55.81 34.20
C PHE A 12 12.03 54.79 33.27
N CYS A 13 12.14 54.96 31.94
CA CYS A 13 11.55 54.04 30.95
C CYS A 13 12.48 52.88 30.53
N SER A 14 13.71 52.84 31.03
CA SER A 14 14.72 51.84 30.63
C SER A 14 14.28 50.40 30.95
N PRO A 15 13.67 50.10 32.12
CA PRO A 15 13.20 48.76 32.44
C PRO A 15 12.16 48.24 31.44
N GLU A 16 11.19 49.08 31.07
CA GLU A 16 10.13 48.73 30.12
C GLU A 16 10.69 48.55 28.71
N LEU A 17 11.60 49.42 28.27
CA LEU A 17 12.27 49.31 26.96
C LEU A 17 13.12 48.03 26.87
N ASN A 18 13.85 47.70 27.93
CA ASN A 18 14.64 46.46 27.99
C ASN A 18 13.75 45.22 27.98
N THR A 19 12.61 45.26 28.69
CA THR A 19 11.63 44.17 28.71
C THR A 19 11.01 43.96 27.32
N LEU A 20 10.63 45.05 26.65
CA LEU A 20 10.10 45.00 25.28
C LEU A 20 11.13 44.41 24.30
N ALA A 21 12.39 44.86 24.36
CA ALA A 21 13.47 44.33 23.53
C ALA A 21 13.71 42.83 23.79
N ALA A 22 13.62 42.38 25.05
CA ALA A 22 13.73 40.96 25.39
C ALA A 22 12.55 40.15 24.84
N HIS A 23 11.32 40.68 24.90
CA HIS A 23 10.14 40.03 24.31
C HIS A 23 10.24 39.94 22.80
N GLU A 24 10.68 41.00 22.12
CA GLU A 24 10.87 41.01 20.67
C GLU A 24 11.92 39.97 20.25
N LYS A 25 13.03 39.89 20.98
CA LYS A 25 14.05 38.86 20.75
C LYS A 25 13.49 37.44 20.93
N ASN A 26 12.79 37.18 22.04
CA ASN A 26 12.17 35.87 22.29
C ASN A 26 11.15 35.50 21.20
N PHE A 27 10.37 36.47 20.72
CA PHE A 27 9.42 36.26 19.64
C PHE A 27 10.13 35.88 18.33
N GLN A 28 11.20 36.58 17.97
CA GLN A 28 12.01 36.28 16.79
C GLN A 28 12.66 34.89 16.88
N ASP A 29 13.21 34.54 18.04
CA ASP A 29 13.83 33.24 18.28
C ASP A 29 12.79 32.10 18.16
N ASN A 30 11.60 32.28 18.75
CA ASN A 30 10.50 31.31 18.64
C ASN A 30 9.98 31.19 17.21
N TYR A 31 9.78 32.31 16.51
CA TYR A 31 9.34 32.33 15.12
C TYR A 31 10.30 31.55 14.22
N LYS A 32 11.61 31.76 14.39
CA LYS A 32 12.64 31.01 13.67
C LYS A 32 12.59 29.52 14.00
N LYS A 33 12.47 29.15 15.28
CA LYS A 33 12.37 27.75 15.72
C LYS A 33 11.18 27.05 15.07
N THR A 34 9.99 27.67 15.10
CA THR A 34 8.80 27.11 14.47
C THR A 34 8.96 26.99 12.96
N LEU A 35 9.60 27.96 12.29
CA LEU A 35 9.85 27.89 10.86
C LEU A 35 10.79 26.73 10.49
N ASP A 36 11.81 26.48 11.32
CA ASP A 36 12.75 25.38 11.11
C ASP A 36 12.07 24.01 11.36
N GLU A 37 11.22 23.90 12.40
CA GLU A 37 10.39 22.71 12.65
C GLU A 37 9.42 22.42 11.49
N MET A 38 8.79 23.46 10.92
CA MET A 38 7.90 23.30 9.75
C MET A 38 8.64 22.75 8.53
N LYS A 39 9.86 23.21 8.27
CA LYS A 39 10.70 22.68 7.18
C LYS A 39 11.13 21.24 7.43
N GLU A 40 11.42 20.89 8.68
CA GLU A 40 11.79 19.52 9.05
C GLU A 40 10.62 18.56 8.81
N ILE A 41 9.41 18.93 9.24
CA ILE A 41 8.19 18.15 8.98
C ILE A 41 7.93 18.00 7.48
N GLU A 42 8.10 19.07 6.69
CA GLU A 42 7.93 19.02 5.24
C GLU A 42 8.94 18.06 4.58
N ASN A 43 10.21 18.10 5.02
CA ASN A 43 11.23 17.20 4.52
C ASN A 43 10.95 15.74 4.90
N LEU A 44 10.55 15.48 6.15
CA LEU A 44 10.12 14.15 6.59
C LEU A 44 8.92 13.65 5.78
N GLY A 45 7.96 14.52 5.46
CA GLY A 45 6.84 14.19 4.58
C GLY A 45 7.29 13.76 3.18
N LYS A 46 8.26 14.46 2.59
CA LYS A 46 8.84 14.13 1.28
C LYS A 46 9.63 12.82 1.31
N GLU A 47 10.41 12.58 2.36
CA GLU A 47 11.16 11.34 2.53
C GLU A 47 10.22 10.15 2.69
N ASN A 48 9.20 10.26 3.54
CA ASN A 48 8.18 9.22 3.71
C ASN A 48 7.45 8.92 2.40
N ALA A 49 7.04 9.95 1.65
CA ALA A 49 6.40 9.75 0.35
C ALA A 49 7.32 9.01 -0.64
N LYS A 50 8.62 9.33 -0.65
CA LYS A 50 9.62 8.63 -1.46
C LYS A 50 9.76 7.16 -1.03
N SER A 51 9.90 6.89 0.27
CA SER A 51 10.00 5.52 0.78
C SER A 51 8.74 4.71 0.51
N ILE A 52 7.54 5.29 0.65
CA ILE A 52 6.28 4.64 0.28
C ILE A 52 6.29 4.26 -1.20
N LYS A 53 6.76 5.15 -2.08
CA LYS A 53 6.86 4.85 -3.52
C LYS A 53 7.85 3.71 -3.80
N GLU A 54 9.04 3.74 -3.20
CA GLU A 54 10.05 2.69 -3.35
C GLU A 54 9.52 1.33 -2.84
N LEU A 55 8.82 1.30 -1.70
CA LEU A 55 8.19 0.08 -1.18
C LEU A 55 7.06 -0.43 -2.07
N ARG A 56 6.25 0.48 -2.66
CA ARG A 56 5.21 0.10 -3.64
C ARG A 56 5.81 -0.51 -4.90
N GLU A 57 6.95 0.00 -5.38
CA GLU A 57 7.67 -0.57 -6.51
C GLU A 57 8.17 -2.00 -6.22
N GLN A 58 8.53 -2.30 -4.97
CA GLN A 58 8.91 -3.65 -4.53
C GLN A 58 7.71 -4.61 -4.46
N ILE A 59 6.59 -4.17 -3.88
CA ILE A 59 5.35 -4.99 -3.76
C ILE A 59 4.71 -5.27 -5.13
N SER A 60 4.89 -4.39 -6.11
CA SER A 60 4.40 -4.57 -7.49
C SER A 60 5.21 -5.59 -8.29
N ASN A 61 6.10 -6.37 -7.67
CA ASN A 61 6.86 -7.39 -8.39
C ASN A 61 5.93 -8.54 -8.78
N ILE A 62 5.48 -8.52 -10.03
CA ILE A 62 4.65 -9.57 -10.64
C ILE A 62 5.21 -10.98 -10.45
N ASP A 63 6.53 -11.12 -10.25
CA ASP A 63 7.16 -12.40 -9.99
C ASP A 63 6.73 -12.97 -8.61
N GLU A 64 6.57 -12.13 -7.59
CA GLU A 64 6.04 -12.52 -6.28
C GLU A 64 4.56 -12.90 -6.37
N THR A 65 3.77 -12.16 -7.18
CA THR A 65 2.37 -12.51 -7.45
C THR A 65 2.25 -13.87 -8.14
N ILE A 66 3.09 -14.13 -9.15
CA ILE A 66 3.11 -15.42 -9.87
C ILE A 66 3.48 -16.55 -8.91
N GLU A 67 4.49 -16.35 -8.05
CA GLU A 67 4.91 -17.34 -7.06
C GLU A 67 3.80 -17.61 -6.04
N SER A 68 3.19 -16.55 -5.48
CA SER A 68 2.04 -16.63 -4.57
C SER A 68 0.90 -17.44 -5.17
N ILE A 69 0.48 -17.14 -6.40
CA ILE A 69 -0.61 -17.87 -7.08
C ILE A 69 -0.24 -19.34 -7.29
N ASN A 70 0.97 -19.64 -7.77
CA ASN A 70 1.38 -21.02 -8.04
C ASN A 70 1.51 -21.86 -6.75
N LEU A 71 2.03 -21.28 -5.66
CA LEU A 71 2.09 -21.93 -4.36
C LEU A 71 0.68 -22.25 -3.84
N ARG A 72 -0.29 -21.34 -4.03
CA ARG A 72 -1.70 -21.57 -3.67
C ARG A 72 -2.33 -22.69 -4.49
N LEU A 73 -2.14 -22.69 -5.81
CA LEU A 73 -2.63 -23.76 -6.67
C LEU A 73 -2.08 -25.12 -6.21
N GLN A 74 -0.79 -25.18 -5.86
CA GLN A 74 -0.15 -26.40 -5.38
C GLN A 74 -0.69 -26.84 -4.00
N SER A 75 -0.91 -25.92 -3.07
CA SER A 75 -1.45 -26.26 -1.74
C SER A 75 -2.88 -26.79 -1.79
N LEU A 76 -3.66 -26.38 -2.78
CA LEU A 76 -4.99 -26.91 -3.09
C LEU A 76 -4.96 -28.24 -3.86
N GLY A 77 -3.78 -28.75 -4.22
CA GLY A 77 -3.61 -29.98 -4.98
C GLY A 77 -3.90 -29.83 -6.48
N ILE A 78 -3.93 -28.60 -7.00
CA ILE A 78 -4.26 -28.29 -8.38
C ILE A 78 -2.96 -28.22 -9.20
N ASN A 79 -2.67 -29.31 -9.90
CA ASN A 79 -1.45 -29.45 -10.70
C ASN A 79 -1.68 -29.39 -12.22
N GLY A 80 -2.93 -29.18 -12.64
CA GLY A 80 -3.33 -29.21 -14.06
C GLY A 80 -2.93 -27.96 -14.86
N PHE A 81 -2.61 -26.85 -14.18
CA PHE A 81 -2.15 -25.61 -14.79
C PHE A 81 -1.34 -24.77 -13.80
N SER A 82 -0.63 -23.77 -14.31
CA SER A 82 0.18 -22.79 -13.56
C SER A 82 0.07 -21.42 -14.21
N VAL A 83 0.50 -20.38 -13.52
CA VAL A 83 0.65 -19.02 -14.05
C VAL A 83 2.12 -18.74 -14.34
N LYS A 84 2.41 -18.07 -15.47
CA LYS A 84 3.78 -17.71 -15.88
C LYS A 84 3.80 -16.29 -16.43
N LYS A 85 4.95 -15.62 -16.38
CA LYS A 85 5.15 -14.29 -16.96
C LYS A 85 4.96 -14.33 -18.47
N HIS A 86 4.32 -13.29 -19.03
CA HIS A 86 4.19 -13.15 -20.47
C HIS A 86 5.56 -12.82 -21.08
N GLU A 87 5.92 -13.45 -22.20
CA GLU A 87 7.25 -13.33 -22.80
C GLU A 87 7.56 -11.90 -23.26
N GLU A 88 6.58 -11.24 -23.89
CA GLU A 88 6.73 -9.87 -24.41
C GLU A 88 6.38 -8.78 -23.38
N ASN A 89 5.33 -8.96 -22.58
CA ASN A 89 4.87 -7.99 -21.60
C ASN A 89 5.24 -8.42 -20.18
N LYS A 90 6.31 -7.84 -19.63
CA LYS A 90 6.82 -8.19 -18.31
C LYS A 90 5.86 -7.85 -17.17
N ASP A 91 4.86 -7.00 -17.39
CA ASP A 91 3.86 -6.64 -16.38
C ASP A 91 2.58 -7.49 -16.50
N MET A 92 2.61 -8.58 -17.29
CA MET A 92 1.49 -9.49 -17.46
C MET A 92 1.90 -10.93 -17.19
N TYR A 93 0.91 -11.75 -16.83
CA TYR A 93 1.07 -13.20 -16.72
C TYR A 93 -0.02 -13.93 -17.51
N ILE A 94 0.28 -15.17 -17.85
CA ILE A 94 -0.54 -16.07 -18.67
C ILE A 94 -0.70 -17.43 -18.00
N ILE A 95 -1.78 -18.13 -18.33
CA ILE A 95 -2.03 -19.49 -17.86
C ILE A 95 -1.24 -20.47 -18.74
N SER A 96 -0.58 -21.43 -18.12
CA SER A 96 0.24 -22.46 -18.78
C SER A 96 -0.13 -23.86 -18.27
N ARG A 97 -0.25 -24.84 -19.19
CA ARG A 97 -0.48 -26.25 -18.88
C ARG A 97 0.70 -27.12 -19.30
N SER A 98 1.03 -28.13 -18.50
CA SER A 98 2.13 -29.08 -18.72
C SER A 98 1.90 -29.99 -19.94
N ASP A 99 0.65 -30.35 -20.20
CA ASP A 99 0.26 -31.42 -21.12
C ASP A 99 -0.09 -30.98 -22.55
N LYS A 100 0.10 -29.71 -22.93
CA LYS A 100 -0.30 -29.24 -24.26
C LYS A 100 0.78 -28.47 -25.00
N ASP A 101 1.02 -28.97 -26.21
CA ASP A 101 1.80 -28.41 -27.29
C ASP A 101 1.44 -26.92 -27.54
N LYS A 102 2.42 -26.12 -27.96
CA LYS A 102 2.33 -24.65 -28.12
C LYS A 102 1.20 -24.14 -29.03
N ASN A 103 0.45 -25.05 -29.67
CA ASN A 103 -0.60 -24.80 -30.65
C ASN A 103 -2.04 -25.00 -30.13
N ASN A 104 -2.23 -25.38 -28.86
CA ASN A 104 -3.57 -25.59 -28.30
C ASN A 104 -3.94 -24.46 -27.34
N ASP A 105 -4.99 -23.73 -27.67
CA ASP A 105 -5.50 -22.59 -26.91
C ASP A 105 -5.86 -23.02 -25.48
N VAL A 106 -5.01 -22.67 -24.51
CA VAL A 106 -5.15 -23.03 -23.09
C VAL A 106 -6.52 -22.59 -22.56
N TYR A 107 -7.01 -21.43 -22.99
CA TYR A 107 -8.27 -20.83 -22.52
C TYR A 107 -9.50 -21.65 -22.93
N LYS A 108 -9.43 -22.39 -24.04
CA LYS A 108 -10.50 -23.31 -24.48
C LYS A 108 -10.51 -24.63 -23.72
N SER A 109 -9.43 -24.94 -23.00
CA SER A 109 -9.28 -26.22 -22.28
C SER A 109 -9.64 -26.14 -20.79
N LEU A 110 -9.90 -24.93 -20.28
CA LEU A 110 -10.31 -24.70 -18.90
C LEU A 110 -11.79 -25.07 -18.72
N SER A 111 -12.05 -25.91 -17.72
CA SER A 111 -13.41 -26.15 -17.23
C SER A 111 -13.99 -24.87 -16.61
N GLU A 112 -15.30 -24.85 -16.44
CA GLU A 112 -16.00 -23.73 -15.80
C GLU A 112 -15.49 -23.49 -14.36
N GLY A 113 -15.25 -24.56 -13.60
CA GLY A 113 -14.66 -24.46 -12.26
C GLY A 113 -13.24 -23.93 -12.22
N GLU A 114 -12.41 -24.30 -13.19
CA GLU A 114 -11.05 -23.76 -13.29
C GLU A 114 -11.06 -22.27 -13.64
N LYS A 115 -11.98 -21.83 -14.50
CA LYS A 115 -12.15 -20.40 -14.80
C LYS A 115 -12.54 -19.63 -13.55
N THR A 116 -13.55 -20.10 -12.82
CA THR A 116 -14.01 -19.47 -11.57
C THR A 116 -12.89 -19.38 -10.55
N LEU A 117 -12.12 -20.47 -10.36
CA LEU A 117 -11.01 -20.50 -9.42
C LEU A 117 -9.90 -19.51 -9.81
N ILE A 118 -9.48 -19.48 -11.07
CA ILE A 118 -8.43 -18.57 -11.54
C ILE A 118 -8.88 -17.11 -11.40
N THR A 119 -10.12 -16.80 -11.77
CA THR A 119 -10.70 -15.47 -11.58
C THR A 119 -10.75 -15.09 -10.10
N PHE A 120 -11.06 -16.04 -9.23
CA PHE A 120 -11.11 -15.78 -7.79
C PHE A 120 -9.71 -15.54 -7.20
N LEU A 121 -8.71 -16.36 -7.54
CA LEU A 121 -7.33 -16.13 -7.13
C LEU A 121 -6.80 -14.79 -7.66
N TYR A 122 -7.14 -14.44 -8.91
CA TYR A 122 -6.81 -13.11 -9.45
C TYR A 122 -7.44 -12.00 -8.62
N PHE A 123 -8.73 -12.10 -8.33
CA PHE A 123 -9.45 -11.13 -7.51
C PHE A 123 -8.82 -10.98 -6.11
N LEU A 124 -8.41 -12.08 -5.48
CA LEU A 124 -7.73 -12.05 -4.19
C LEU A 124 -6.39 -11.32 -4.24
N GLU A 125 -5.58 -11.54 -5.28
CA GLU A 125 -4.33 -10.81 -5.45
C GLU A 125 -4.58 -9.33 -5.75
N CYS A 126 -5.61 -8.98 -6.54
CA CYS A 126 -6.08 -7.60 -6.69
C CYS A 126 -6.58 -6.96 -5.39
N CYS A 127 -7.04 -7.76 -4.42
CA CYS A 127 -7.43 -7.26 -3.10
C CYS A 127 -6.26 -7.13 -2.14
N LYS A 128 -5.14 -7.84 -2.37
CA LYS A 128 -3.93 -7.77 -1.54
C LYS A 128 -2.97 -6.68 -2.02
N GLY A 129 -2.91 -6.45 -3.33
CA GLY A 129 -2.07 -5.43 -3.95
C GLY A 129 -2.89 -4.29 -4.53
N LYS A 130 -2.32 -3.09 -4.55
CA LYS A 130 -2.86 -2.01 -5.39
C LYS A 130 -2.49 -2.33 -6.83
N THR A 131 -3.47 -2.60 -7.68
CA THR A 131 -3.27 -2.83 -9.12
C THR A 131 -2.71 -1.62 -9.84
N ASP A 132 -2.74 -0.44 -9.22
CA ASP A 132 -2.18 0.80 -9.73
C ASP A 132 -1.11 1.36 -8.78
N LYS A 133 0.08 1.64 -9.33
CA LYS A 133 1.23 2.17 -8.60
C LYS A 133 0.96 3.57 -8.04
N ASP A 134 0.04 4.30 -8.68
CA ASP A 134 -0.35 5.66 -8.32
C ASP A 134 -1.55 5.69 -7.35
N ASP A 135 -2.09 4.54 -6.93
CA ASP A 135 -3.24 4.50 -6.03
C ASP A 135 -2.83 4.85 -4.58
N GLU A 136 -3.27 6.03 -4.13
CA GLU A 136 -3.03 6.57 -2.80
C GLU A 136 -4.04 6.07 -1.74
N ASP A 137 -5.05 5.30 -2.13
CA ASP A 137 -6.12 4.89 -1.22
C ASP A 137 -5.65 3.83 -0.21
N ASN A 138 -5.63 4.19 1.08
CA ASN A 138 -5.19 3.33 2.18
C ASN A 138 -6.37 2.87 3.06
N ARG A 139 -7.62 2.92 2.56
CA ARG A 139 -8.79 2.44 3.29
C ARG A 139 -8.80 0.92 3.38
N ASP A 140 -9.45 0.41 4.43
CA ASP A 140 -9.68 -1.03 4.58
C ASP A 140 -10.56 -1.57 3.44
N ASN A 141 -10.18 -2.72 2.90
CA ASN A 141 -10.91 -3.35 1.79
C ASN A 141 -12.23 -3.96 2.27
N LEU A 142 -13.36 -3.44 1.78
CA LEU A 142 -14.67 -4.08 1.90
C LEU A 142 -14.91 -4.97 0.67
N ILE A 143 -14.81 -6.27 0.87
CA ILE A 143 -15.04 -7.27 -0.18
C ILE A 143 -16.46 -7.82 -0.04
N ILE A 144 -17.28 -7.66 -1.08
CA ILE A 144 -18.61 -8.28 -1.20
C ILE A 144 -18.54 -9.33 -2.30
N ILE A 145 -18.86 -10.57 -1.96
CA ILE A 145 -18.87 -11.70 -2.88
C ILE A 145 -20.32 -12.21 -2.95
N ASP A 146 -20.95 -12.07 -4.11
CA ASP A 146 -22.29 -12.58 -4.38
C ASP A 146 -22.19 -13.93 -5.10
N ASP A 147 -22.91 -14.93 -4.60
CA ASP A 147 -22.94 -16.33 -5.07
C ASP A 147 -21.65 -16.82 -5.78
N PRO A 148 -20.53 -17.02 -5.04
CA PRO A 148 -19.27 -17.41 -5.66
C PRO A 148 -19.32 -18.82 -6.29
N ILE A 149 -20.41 -19.58 -6.08
CA ILE A 149 -20.47 -21.01 -6.34
C ILE A 149 -21.81 -21.43 -6.95
N SER A 150 -22.16 -20.86 -8.11
CA SER A 150 -23.26 -21.38 -8.92
C SER A 150 -22.84 -22.65 -9.68
N SER A 151 -23.48 -23.79 -9.37
CA SER A 151 -23.45 -25.04 -10.16
C SER A 151 -22.12 -25.80 -10.32
N LEU A 152 -21.16 -25.61 -9.39
CA LEU A 152 -19.87 -26.31 -9.41
C LEU A 152 -19.90 -27.69 -8.72
N SER A 153 -18.91 -28.54 -9.05
CA SER A 153 -18.76 -29.83 -8.38
C SER A 153 -18.39 -29.66 -6.90
N GLN A 154 -18.74 -30.63 -6.07
CA GLN A 154 -18.48 -30.63 -4.61
C GLN A 154 -17.01 -30.32 -4.26
N ASN A 155 -16.07 -30.73 -5.12
CA ASN A 155 -14.64 -30.50 -4.92
C ASN A 155 -14.28 -29.01 -5.05
N TYR A 156 -14.78 -28.32 -6.08
CA TYR A 156 -14.50 -26.88 -6.26
C TYR A 156 -15.15 -26.02 -5.17
N VAL A 157 -16.32 -26.42 -4.67
CA VAL A 157 -16.96 -25.77 -3.52
C VAL A 157 -16.04 -25.84 -2.30
N TYR A 158 -15.45 -27.00 -2.05
CA TYR A 158 -14.51 -27.18 -0.93
C TYR A 158 -13.23 -26.36 -1.12
N ASP A 159 -12.64 -26.38 -2.32
CA ASP A 159 -11.43 -25.61 -2.61
C ASP A 159 -11.64 -24.11 -2.39
N LEU A 160 -12.73 -23.54 -2.92
CA LEU A 160 -13.08 -22.14 -2.72
C LEU A 160 -13.38 -21.82 -1.24
N ALA A 161 -14.14 -22.66 -0.56
CA ALA A 161 -14.44 -22.49 0.86
C ALA A 161 -13.17 -22.52 1.73
N SER A 162 -12.22 -23.39 1.40
CA SER A 162 -10.92 -23.46 2.08
C SER A 162 -10.13 -22.17 1.90
N ILE A 163 -10.07 -21.65 0.67
CA ILE A 163 -9.42 -20.36 0.39
C ILE A 163 -10.10 -19.23 1.16
N PHE A 164 -11.44 -19.14 1.13
CA PHE A 164 -12.18 -18.13 1.89
C PHE A 164 -11.84 -18.16 3.39
N HIS A 165 -11.82 -19.36 3.97
CA HIS A 165 -11.57 -19.52 5.40
C HIS A 165 -10.14 -19.14 5.77
N HIS A 166 -9.13 -19.60 5.02
CA HIS A 166 -7.73 -19.37 5.36
C HIS A 166 -7.26 -17.96 5.01
N GLU A 167 -7.80 -17.34 3.95
CA GLU A 167 -7.27 -16.08 3.45
C GLU A 167 -8.07 -14.85 3.86
N LEU A 168 -9.41 -14.95 3.91
CA LEU A 168 -10.26 -13.80 4.25
C LEU A 168 -10.66 -13.79 5.73
N ILE A 169 -10.84 -14.96 6.34
CA ILE A 169 -11.38 -15.07 7.71
C ILE A 169 -10.27 -15.25 8.76
N ASN A 170 -9.37 -16.22 8.58
CA ASN A 170 -8.31 -16.54 9.54
C ASN A 170 -6.99 -15.81 9.23
N ASN A 171 -7.06 -14.54 8.86
CA ASN A 171 -5.85 -13.74 8.66
C ASN A 171 -5.20 -13.42 10.02
N GLU A 172 -4.64 -14.43 10.71
CA GLU A 172 -3.93 -14.33 12.00
C GLU A 172 -2.54 -13.68 11.85
N SER A 173 -2.39 -12.76 10.90
CA SER A 173 -1.13 -12.03 10.67
C SER A 173 -1.14 -10.59 11.21
N THR A 174 -2.26 -10.10 11.76
CA THR A 174 -2.37 -8.71 12.26
C THR A 174 -2.98 -8.63 13.65
N LYS A 175 -2.41 -9.38 14.60
CA LYS A 175 -2.45 -9.03 16.03
C LYS A 175 -1.10 -9.33 16.67
N ASN A 176 -0.15 -8.42 16.53
CA ASN A 176 0.90 -8.14 17.51
C ASN A 176 1.39 -6.71 17.31
#